data_AF-A0A382VU08-F1
#
_entry.id   AF-A0A382VU08-F1
#
_cell.length_a   1.000
_cell.length_b   1.000
_cell.length_c   1.000
_cell.angle_alpha   90.00
_cell.angle_beta   90.00
_cell.angle_gamma   90.00
#
_symmetry.space_group_name_H-M   'P 1'
#
loop_
_entity.id
_entity.type
_entity.pdbx_description
1 polymer ?
#
loop_
_entity_poly.entity_id
_entity_poly.type
_entity_poly.pdbx_seq_one_letter_code
_entity_poly.pdbx_strand_id
1 'polypeptide(L)'
;MTVLTEFLGTTGFAMMTWGNLFMIVVGLIFITLAITKDYEPLLLLPIGFGAMVGNIPSIPGMALSVYDPGSVLAYLYFGVSQGIFPPLIFLGIGAMTDFSTMLSNPRLVLLGAAAQVGIFLTLMGALYLGFTPEEAGAIGIIGGADGPTAIFLSAKLAPHLIGAIAIAAYSYMALVPVIQPPVMKLLTTRKERLIRMPPPREVSKRERIFFPIIAFLVAALIA
;
A
#
# COMPACT_ATOMS: atom_id res chain seq x y z
N MET A 1 -23.93 5.74 -43.87
CA MET A 1 -22.64 6.37 -43.51
C MET A 1 -22.69 7.05 -42.15
N THR A 2 -23.75 7.83 -41.83
CA THR A 2 -23.93 8.50 -40.53
C THR A 2 -24.00 7.56 -39.31
N VAL A 3 -24.73 6.45 -39.43
CA VAL A 3 -24.84 5.44 -38.34
C VAL A 3 -23.49 4.77 -38.05
N LEU A 4 -22.66 4.56 -39.07
CA LEU A 4 -21.34 3.95 -38.89
C LEU A 4 -20.37 4.94 -38.22
N THR A 5 -20.45 6.23 -38.56
CA THR A 5 -19.64 7.28 -37.92
C THR A 5 -20.08 7.56 -36.47
N GLU A 6 -21.39 7.50 -36.17
CA GLU A 6 -21.89 7.57 -34.79
C GLU A 6 -21.48 6.35 -33.99
N PHE A 7 -21.57 5.14 -34.56
CA PHE A 7 -21.12 3.91 -33.92
C PHE A 7 -19.61 3.91 -33.65
N LEU A 8 -18.80 4.40 -34.60
CA LEU A 8 -17.36 4.55 -34.38
C LEU A 8 -17.07 5.60 -33.30
N GLY A 9 -17.86 6.67 -33.23
CA GLY A 9 -17.76 7.71 -32.20
C GLY A 9 -18.11 7.25 -30.79
N THR A 10 -18.92 6.19 -30.63
CA THR A 10 -19.24 5.59 -29.32
C THR A 10 -18.27 4.50 -28.89
N THR A 11 -17.30 4.13 -29.73
CA THR A 11 -16.26 3.17 -29.33
C THR A 11 -15.33 3.78 -28.29
N GLY A 12 -14.84 2.94 -27.38
CA GLY A 12 -13.84 3.35 -26.39
C GLY A 12 -12.57 3.93 -27.03
N PHE A 13 -12.24 3.55 -28.27
CA PHE A 13 -11.12 4.12 -29.02
C PHE A 13 -11.34 5.58 -29.43
N ALA A 14 -12.56 5.96 -29.79
CA ALA A 14 -12.89 7.33 -30.20
C ALA A 14 -13.03 8.30 -29.01
N MET A 15 -13.42 7.77 -27.84
CA MET A 15 -13.55 8.55 -26.60
C MET A 15 -12.26 8.58 -25.76
N MET A 16 -11.22 7.87 -26.18
CA MET A 16 -9.97 7.73 -25.41
C MET A 16 -9.17 9.02 -25.44
N THR A 17 -8.89 9.56 -24.26
CA THR A 17 -7.94 10.67 -24.11
C THR A 17 -6.50 10.16 -24.01
N TRP A 18 -5.54 11.05 -24.25
CA TRP A 18 -4.11 10.75 -24.04
C TRP A 18 -3.80 10.33 -22.59
N GLY A 19 -4.48 10.92 -21.60
CA GLY A 19 -4.32 10.56 -20.19
C GLY A 19 -4.78 9.13 -19.90
N ASN A 20 -5.90 8.71 -20.49
CA ASN A 20 -6.39 7.34 -20.38
C ASN A 20 -5.38 6.34 -20.92
N LEU A 21 -4.87 6.59 -22.13
CA LEU A 21 -3.87 5.72 -22.77
C LEU A 21 -2.61 5.59 -21.91
N PHE A 22 -2.11 6.70 -21.36
CA PHE A 22 -0.94 6.69 -20.48
C PHE A 22 -1.15 5.81 -19.24
N MET A 23 -2.30 5.98 -18.57
CA MET A 23 -2.60 5.18 -17.37
C MET A 23 -2.83 3.70 -17.67
N ILE A 24 -3.37 3.35 -18.83
CA ILE A 24 -3.47 1.96 -19.29
C ILE A 24 -2.08 1.35 -19.46
N VAL A 25 -1.14 2.09 -20.06
CA VAL A 25 0.25 1.64 -20.20
C VAL A 25 0.91 1.44 -18.82
N VAL A 26 0.67 2.34 -17.86
CA VAL A 26 1.16 2.17 -16.48
C VAL A 26 0.55 0.91 -15.84
N GLY A 27 -0.75 0.68 -16.01
CA GLY A 27 -1.41 -0.54 -15.52
C GLY A 27 -0.80 -1.82 -16.12
N LEU A 28 -0.52 -1.82 -17.42
CA LEU A 28 0.16 -2.94 -18.10
C LEU A 28 1.59 -3.17 -17.57
N ILE A 29 2.33 -2.10 -17.26
CA ILE A 29 3.66 -2.20 -16.63
C ILE A 29 3.53 -2.88 -15.26
N PHE A 30 2.57 -2.47 -14.43
CA PHE A 30 2.37 -3.09 -13.11
C PHE A 30 1.98 -4.55 -13.19
N ILE A 31 1.07 -4.93 -14.10
CA ILE A 31 0.73 -6.33 -14.37
C ILE A 31 1.97 -7.11 -14.80
N THR A 32 2.79 -6.53 -15.68
CA THR A 32 4.01 -7.18 -16.16
C THR A 32 5.02 -7.38 -15.04
N LEU A 33 5.23 -6.38 -14.17
CA LEU A 33 6.11 -6.50 -13.01
C LEU A 33 5.60 -7.54 -12.02
N ALA A 34 4.30 -7.53 -11.73
CA ALA A 34 3.68 -8.48 -10.82
C ALA A 34 3.84 -9.93 -11.31
N ILE A 35 3.69 -10.19 -12.61
CA ILE A 35 3.74 -11.56 -13.18
C ILE A 35 5.17 -12.01 -13.48
N THR A 36 6.00 -11.15 -14.07
CA THR A 36 7.33 -11.56 -14.56
C THR A 36 8.43 -11.43 -13.52
N LYS A 37 8.23 -10.59 -12.50
CA LYS A 37 9.21 -10.34 -11.43
C LYS A 37 8.70 -10.72 -10.04
N ASP A 38 7.46 -11.23 -9.94
CA ASP A 38 6.81 -11.58 -8.68
C ASP A 38 6.81 -10.41 -7.67
N TYR A 39 6.67 -9.18 -8.18
CA TYR A 39 6.61 -7.96 -7.36
C TYR A 39 5.22 -7.83 -6.75
N GLU A 40 5.09 -8.21 -5.47
CA GLU A 40 3.84 -8.22 -4.68
C GLU A 40 2.59 -8.60 -5.49
N PRO A 41 2.58 -9.80 -6.11
CA PRO A 41 1.59 -10.15 -7.12
C PRO A 41 0.16 -10.14 -6.57
N LEU A 42 -0.03 -10.39 -5.27
CA LEU A 42 -1.34 -10.37 -4.63
C LEU A 42 -2.03 -9.01 -4.67
N LEU A 43 -1.27 -7.91 -4.77
CA LEU A 43 -1.79 -6.54 -4.69
C LEU A 43 -1.46 -5.74 -5.95
N LEU A 44 -0.24 -5.84 -6.47
CA LEU A 44 0.19 -5.08 -7.65
C LEU A 44 -0.56 -5.51 -8.92
N LEU A 45 -0.92 -6.80 -9.05
CA LEU A 45 -1.71 -7.29 -10.18
C LEU A 45 -3.14 -6.73 -10.17
N PRO A 46 -3.95 -6.84 -9.07
CA PRO A 46 -5.24 -6.17 -8.99
C PRO A 46 -5.18 -4.65 -9.19
N ILE A 47 -4.14 -3.98 -8.67
CA ILE A 47 -3.95 -2.53 -8.85
C ILE A 47 -3.70 -2.20 -10.33
N GLY A 48 -2.81 -2.94 -11.00
CA GLY A 48 -2.54 -2.75 -12.43
C GLY A 48 -3.77 -3.00 -13.30
N PHE A 49 -4.54 -4.04 -12.97
CA PHE A 49 -5.82 -4.33 -13.64
C PHE A 49 -6.87 -3.25 -13.39
N GLY A 50 -6.98 -2.77 -12.15
CA GLY A 50 -7.87 -1.65 -11.80
C GLY A 50 -7.49 -0.36 -12.51
N ALA A 51 -6.20 -0.06 -12.66
CA ALA A 51 -5.71 1.08 -13.42
C ALA A 51 -6.06 0.98 -14.91
N MET A 52 -5.99 -0.22 -15.50
CA MET A 52 -6.46 -0.44 -16.86
C MET A 52 -7.98 -0.21 -16.98
N VAL A 53 -8.78 -0.94 -16.19
CA VAL A 53 -10.25 -0.89 -16.29
C VAL A 53 -10.79 0.50 -15.98
N GLY A 54 -10.27 1.16 -14.95
CA GLY A 54 -10.69 2.51 -14.56
C GLY A 54 -10.34 3.60 -15.57
N ASN A 55 -9.46 3.32 -16.54
CA ASN A 55 -9.08 4.26 -17.60
C ASN A 55 -9.64 3.89 -18.97
N ILE A 56 -10.42 2.81 -19.09
CA ILE A 56 -11.19 2.55 -20.31
C ILE A 56 -12.37 3.55 -20.35
N PRO A 57 -12.53 4.34 -21.41
CA PRO A 57 -13.65 5.27 -21.53
C PRO A 57 -14.99 4.53 -21.40
N SER A 58 -15.83 4.99 -20.47
CA SER A 58 -17.14 4.38 -20.25
C SER A 58 -18.12 4.80 -21.34
N ILE A 59 -19.02 3.88 -21.67
CA ILE A 59 -20.14 4.17 -22.57
C ILE A 59 -21.17 4.99 -21.78
N PRO A 60 -21.65 6.14 -22.32
CA PRO A 60 -22.66 6.95 -21.66
C PRO A 60 -23.89 6.11 -21.25
N GLY A 61 -24.28 6.19 -19.97
CA GLY A 61 -25.43 5.46 -19.42
C GLY A 61 -25.12 4.10 -18.80
N MET A 62 -23.87 3.61 -18.83
CA MET A 62 -23.45 2.40 -18.11
C MET A 62 -22.61 2.78 -16.88
N ALA A 63 -23.08 2.42 -15.69
CA ALA A 63 -22.37 2.63 -14.44
C ALA A 63 -21.20 1.64 -14.32
N LEU A 64 -20.00 2.08 -14.69
CA LEU A 64 -18.78 1.26 -14.69
C LEU A 64 -17.68 1.84 -13.81
N SER A 65 -17.69 3.15 -13.55
CA SER A 65 -16.66 3.83 -12.78
C SER A 65 -16.80 3.55 -11.27
N VAL A 66 -15.69 3.68 -10.53
CA VAL A 66 -15.68 3.69 -9.06
C VAL A 66 -16.55 4.80 -8.45
N TYR A 67 -16.87 5.84 -9.22
CA TYR A 67 -17.70 6.96 -8.80
C TYR A 67 -19.17 6.83 -9.23
N ASP A 68 -19.49 5.87 -10.10
CA ASP A 68 -20.86 5.69 -10.60
C ASP A 68 -21.70 4.91 -9.58
N PRO A 69 -22.79 5.49 -9.02
CA PRO A 69 -23.64 4.77 -8.09
C PRO A 69 -24.22 3.50 -8.72
N GLY A 70 -24.10 2.36 -8.02
CA GLY A 70 -24.59 1.07 -8.49
C GLY A 70 -23.61 0.27 -9.36
N SER A 71 -22.43 0.81 -9.68
CA SER A 71 -21.39 0.02 -10.35
C SER A 71 -20.75 -0.97 -9.37
N VAL A 72 -20.27 -2.11 -9.88
CA VAL A 72 -19.51 -3.08 -9.08
C VAL A 72 -18.26 -2.44 -8.47
N LEU A 73 -17.57 -1.60 -9.24
CA LEU A 73 -16.36 -0.91 -8.78
C LEU A 73 -16.65 0.10 -7.66
N ALA A 74 -17.82 0.77 -7.67
CA ALA A 74 -18.23 1.66 -6.61
C ALA A 74 -18.51 0.91 -5.31
N TYR A 75 -19.13 -0.28 -5.35
CA TYR A 75 -19.32 -1.12 -4.16
C TYR A 75 -18.00 -1.63 -3.58
N LEU A 76 -17.03 -1.97 -4.43
CA LEU A 76 -15.69 -2.32 -3.97
C LEU A 76 -14.96 -1.11 -3.38
N TYR A 77 -15.03 0.04 -4.04
CA TYR A 77 -14.41 1.27 -3.55
C TYR A 77 -15.04 1.75 -2.24
N PHE A 78 -16.34 1.53 -2.04
CA PHE A 78 -17.02 1.81 -0.77
C PHE A 78 -16.31 1.15 0.41
N GLY A 79 -15.95 -0.14 0.30
CA GLY A 79 -15.22 -0.86 1.34
C GLY A 79 -13.84 -0.28 1.65
N VAL A 80 -13.20 0.36 0.68
CA VAL A 80 -11.94 1.10 0.88
C VAL A 80 -12.20 2.46 1.53
N SER A 81 -13.11 3.26 0.97
CA SER A 81 -13.42 4.62 1.44
C SER A 81 -13.97 4.65 2.87
N GLN A 82 -14.75 3.64 3.26
CA GLN A 82 -15.29 3.51 4.61
C GLN A 82 -14.33 2.82 5.58
N GLY A 83 -13.13 2.44 5.11
CA GLY A 83 -12.13 1.79 5.95
C GLY A 83 -12.56 0.41 6.45
N ILE A 84 -13.32 -0.35 5.67
CA ILE A 84 -13.75 -1.72 6.01
C ILE A 84 -12.66 -2.71 5.62
N PHE A 85 -12.17 -2.64 4.37
CA PHE A 85 -11.19 -3.60 3.87
C PHE A 85 -9.81 -3.48 4.52
N PRO A 86 -9.24 -2.28 4.75
CA PRO A 86 -7.90 -2.21 5.32
C PRO A 86 -7.76 -2.85 6.72
N PRO A 87 -8.68 -2.62 7.69
CA PRO A 87 -8.63 -3.31 8.97
C PRO A 87 -8.85 -4.83 8.87
N LEU A 88 -9.69 -5.30 7.93
CA LEU A 88 -9.89 -6.73 7.70
C LEU A 88 -8.62 -7.40 7.15
N ILE A 89 -7.92 -6.73 6.22
CA ILE A 89 -6.61 -7.19 5.74
C ILE A 89 -5.60 -7.19 6.89
N PHE A 90 -5.59 -6.16 7.74
CA PHE A 90 -4.69 -6.06 8.89
C PHE A 90 -4.95 -7.16 9.93
N LEU A 91 -6.21 -7.52 10.16
CA LEU A 91 -6.59 -8.66 10.98
C LEU A 91 -6.02 -9.96 10.41
N GLY A 92 -6.09 -10.15 9.09
CA GLY A 92 -5.48 -11.28 8.39
C GLY A 92 -3.96 -11.33 8.54
N ILE A 93 -3.26 -10.20 8.35
CA ILE A 93 -1.82 -10.09 8.56
C ILE A 93 -1.46 -10.45 10.01
N GLY A 94 -2.20 -9.91 10.97
CA GLY A 94 -2.02 -10.21 12.40
C GLY A 94 -2.21 -11.70 12.72
N ALA A 95 -3.17 -12.37 12.08
CA ALA A 95 -3.40 -13.81 12.24
C ALA A 95 -2.28 -14.68 11.64
N MET A 96 -1.59 -14.20 10.61
CA MET A 96 -0.47 -14.91 9.96
C MET A 96 0.90 -14.57 10.58
N THR A 97 0.99 -13.55 11.43
CA THR A 97 2.26 -13.05 11.96
C THR A 97 2.77 -13.92 13.12
N ASP A 98 4.00 -14.43 13.00
CA ASP A 98 4.68 -15.12 14.09
C ASP A 98 5.44 -14.13 14.98
N PHE A 99 4.97 -13.97 16.22
CA PHE A 99 5.59 -13.11 17.23
C PHE A 99 6.74 -13.78 17.99
N SER A 100 7.02 -15.07 17.76
CA SER A 100 8.01 -15.83 18.54
C SER A 100 9.41 -15.22 18.47
N THR A 101 9.83 -14.75 17.29
CA THR A 101 11.16 -14.14 17.08
C THR A 101 11.30 -12.81 17.82
N MET A 102 10.29 -11.95 17.73
CA MET A 102 10.26 -10.66 18.43
C MET A 102 10.17 -10.85 19.95
N LEU A 103 9.33 -11.76 20.43
CA LEU A 103 9.24 -12.09 21.84
C LEU A 103 10.55 -12.65 22.36
N SER A 104 11.25 -13.48 21.58
CA SER A 104 12.53 -14.06 21.99
C SER A 104 13.60 -13.00 22.29
N ASN A 105 13.58 -11.87 21.57
CA ASN A 105 14.48 -10.75 21.79
C ASN A 105 13.71 -9.41 21.76
N PRO A 106 13.11 -8.98 22.89
CA PRO A 106 12.26 -7.79 22.94
C PRO A 106 12.96 -6.48 22.54
N ARG A 107 14.31 -6.44 22.57
CA ARG A 107 15.08 -5.28 22.09
C ARG A 107 14.82 -4.98 20.61
N LEU A 108 14.37 -5.96 19.84
CA LEU A 108 13.99 -5.78 18.43
C LEU A 108 12.82 -4.79 18.26
N VAL A 109 11.98 -4.60 19.28
CA VAL A 109 10.90 -3.60 19.25
C VAL A 109 11.46 -2.17 19.11
N LEU A 110 12.63 -1.90 19.69
CA LEU A 110 13.29 -0.58 19.56
C LEU A 110 13.78 -0.31 18.13
N LEU A 111 14.19 -1.36 17.41
CA LEU A 111 14.52 -1.22 15.98
C LEU A 111 13.25 -0.89 15.18
N GLY A 112 12.11 -1.50 15.54
CA GLY A 112 10.81 -1.15 14.97
C GLY A 112 10.43 0.30 15.22
N ALA A 113 10.64 0.82 16.44
CA ALA A 113 10.41 2.22 16.76
C ALA A 113 11.31 3.17 15.94
N ALA A 114 12.59 2.85 15.80
CA ALA A 114 13.52 3.61 14.96
C ALA A 114 13.13 3.57 13.46
N ALA A 115 12.59 2.45 12.97
CA ALA A 115 12.12 2.34 11.59
C ALA A 115 11.00 3.33 11.26
N GLN A 116 10.17 3.72 12.25
CA GLN A 116 9.10 4.71 12.05
C GLN A 116 9.60 6.15 11.85
N VAL A 117 10.88 6.43 12.06
CA VAL A 117 11.49 7.73 11.72
C VAL A 117 11.29 8.07 10.24
N GLY A 118 11.22 7.05 9.37
CA GLY A 118 10.92 7.23 7.95
C GLY A 118 9.60 7.96 7.69
N ILE A 119 8.56 7.72 8.51
CA ILE A 119 7.27 8.42 8.40
C ILE A 119 7.45 9.92 8.63
N PHE A 120 8.14 10.29 9.72
CA PHE A 120 8.35 11.69 10.08
C PHE A 120 9.22 12.42 9.08
N LEU A 121 10.28 11.77 8.56
CA LEU A 121 11.12 12.35 7.51
C LEU A 121 10.31 12.59 6.23
N THR A 122 9.46 11.65 5.84
CA THR A 122 8.59 11.76 4.66
C THR A 122 7.56 12.86 4.83
N LEU A 123 6.95 12.96 6.02
CA LEU A 123 6.00 14.02 6.37
C LEU A 123 6.66 15.41 6.31
N MET A 124 7.84 15.59 6.91
CA MET A 124 8.58 16.85 6.86
C MET A 124 8.97 17.22 5.43
N GLY A 125 9.37 16.24 4.63
CA GLY A 125 9.64 16.43 3.20
C GLY A 125 8.42 16.89 2.42
N ALA A 126 7.25 16.26 2.65
CA ALA A 126 6.00 16.64 2.01
C ALA A 126 5.56 18.07 2.40
N LEU A 127 5.67 18.43 3.68
CA LEU A 127 5.42 19.80 4.15
C LEU A 127 6.34 20.81 3.49
N TYR A 128 7.64 20.49 3.36
CA TYR A 128 8.61 21.37 2.68
C TYR A 128 8.28 21.56 1.20
N LEU A 129 7.71 20.54 0.53
CA LEU A 129 7.26 20.61 -0.86
C LEU A 129 5.93 21.36 -1.03
N GLY A 130 5.28 21.79 0.05
CA GLY A 130 4.06 22.63 0.02
C GLY A 130 2.74 21.87 0.10
N PHE A 131 2.73 20.58 0.45
CA PHE A 131 1.49 19.84 0.72
C PHE A 131 0.83 20.29 2.03
N THR A 132 -0.49 20.17 2.14
CA THR A 132 -1.18 20.49 3.41
C THR A 132 -0.78 19.51 4.52
N PRO A 133 -0.95 19.86 5.81
CA PRO A 133 -0.66 18.93 6.90
C PRO A 133 -1.38 17.58 6.79
N GLU A 134 -2.62 17.56 6.29
CA GLU A 134 -3.41 16.35 6.09
C GLU A 134 -2.85 15.49 4.94
N GLU A 135 -2.50 16.12 3.83
CA GLU A 135 -1.86 15.45 2.68
C GLU A 135 -0.47 14.93 3.05
N ALA A 136 0.34 15.73 3.73
CA ALA A 136 1.66 15.35 4.22
C ALA A 136 1.58 14.22 5.24
N GLY A 137 0.54 14.21 6.09
CA GLY A 137 0.24 13.11 6.99
C GLY A 137 -0.06 11.81 6.24
N ALA A 138 -0.88 11.87 5.20
CA ALA A 138 -1.21 10.71 4.37
C ALA A 138 0.01 10.18 3.58
N ILE A 139 0.81 11.08 2.99
CA ILE A 139 2.05 10.75 2.27
C ILE A 139 3.09 10.18 3.24
N GLY A 140 3.19 10.72 4.44
CA GLY A 140 4.14 10.31 5.47
C GLY A 140 4.08 8.82 5.78
N ILE A 141 2.87 8.24 5.87
CA ILE A 141 2.67 6.82 6.22
C ILE A 141 3.33 5.86 5.24
N ILE A 142 3.57 6.26 3.99
CA ILE A 142 4.34 5.45 3.02
C ILE A 142 5.70 5.06 3.61
N GLY A 143 6.33 5.94 4.38
CA GLY A 143 7.60 5.69 5.06
C GLY A 143 7.56 4.59 6.12
N GLY A 144 6.36 4.18 6.57
CA GLY A 144 6.16 3.05 7.49
C GLY A 144 6.16 1.69 6.81
N ALA A 145 6.12 1.66 5.46
CA ALA A 145 6.06 0.45 4.64
C ALA A 145 4.91 -0.51 5.03
N ASP A 146 3.75 0.04 5.43
CA ASP A 146 2.52 -0.70 5.72
C ASP A 146 1.36 -0.23 4.82
N GLY A 147 1.03 -1.04 3.82
CA GLY A 147 0.08 -0.69 2.76
C GLY A 147 -1.36 -0.53 3.23
N PRO A 148 -1.94 -1.49 3.97
CA PRO A 148 -3.27 -1.34 4.56
C PRO A 148 -3.41 -0.09 5.42
N THR A 149 -2.43 0.22 6.25
CA THR A 149 -2.46 1.44 7.10
C THR A 149 -2.34 2.71 6.26
N ALA A 150 -1.51 2.73 5.22
CA ALA A 150 -1.41 3.86 4.28
C ALA A 150 -2.73 4.12 3.56
N ILE A 151 -3.43 3.08 3.11
CA ILE A 151 -4.76 3.19 2.50
C ILE A 151 -5.78 3.71 3.52
N PHE A 152 -5.78 3.15 4.73
CA PHE A 152 -6.73 3.55 5.77
C PHE A 152 -6.58 5.03 6.14
N LEU A 153 -5.35 5.50 6.36
CA LEU A 153 -5.12 6.88 6.77
C LEU A 153 -5.37 7.85 5.61
N SER A 154 -4.92 7.53 4.39
CA SER A 154 -5.20 8.37 3.22
C SER A 154 -6.70 8.49 2.94
N ALA A 155 -7.49 7.44 3.18
CA ALA A 155 -8.95 7.50 3.06
C ALA A 155 -9.61 8.47 4.04
N LYS A 156 -8.98 8.74 5.19
CA LYS A 156 -9.49 9.67 6.21
C LYS A 156 -8.92 11.08 6.07
N LEU A 157 -7.64 11.21 5.72
CA LEU A 157 -6.93 12.50 5.70
C LEU A 157 -6.93 13.16 4.31
N ALA A 158 -6.69 12.40 3.25
CA ALA A 158 -6.55 12.93 1.89
C ALA A 158 -7.17 11.98 0.85
N PRO A 159 -8.52 11.90 0.75
CA PRO A 159 -9.22 10.91 -0.07
C PRO A 159 -8.87 11.00 -1.57
N HIS A 160 -8.55 12.19 -2.06
CA HIS A 160 -8.15 12.43 -3.44
C HIS A 160 -6.75 11.87 -3.76
N LEU A 161 -5.93 11.58 -2.74
CA LEU A 161 -4.58 11.01 -2.90
C LEU A 161 -4.50 9.49 -2.69
N ILE A 162 -5.61 8.82 -2.28
CA ILE A 162 -5.61 7.37 -1.97
C ILE A 162 -4.98 6.55 -3.11
N GLY A 163 -5.39 6.82 -4.36
CA GLY A 163 -4.90 6.08 -5.52
C GLY A 163 -3.38 6.20 -5.69
N ALA A 164 -2.86 7.43 -5.64
CA ALA A 164 -1.44 7.70 -5.77
C ALA A 164 -0.63 7.10 -4.60
N ILE A 165 -1.12 7.25 -3.37
CA ILE A 165 -0.49 6.72 -2.16
C ILE A 165 -0.48 5.20 -2.18
N ALA A 166 -1.59 4.54 -2.53
CA ALA A 166 -1.67 3.08 -2.59
C ALA A 166 -0.71 2.50 -3.64
N ILE A 167 -0.66 3.10 -4.84
CA ILE A 167 0.27 2.70 -5.89
C ILE A 167 1.72 2.87 -5.42
N ALA A 168 2.06 4.03 -4.86
CA ALA A 168 3.41 4.31 -4.36
C ALA A 168 3.82 3.35 -3.24
N ALA A 169 2.93 3.11 -2.26
CA ALA A 169 3.19 2.25 -1.12
C ALA A 169 3.58 0.83 -1.55
N TYR A 170 2.73 0.15 -2.33
CA TYR A 170 3.02 -1.23 -2.76
C TYR A 170 4.14 -1.32 -3.79
N SER A 171 4.26 -0.34 -4.68
CA SER A 171 5.39 -0.31 -5.64
C SER A 171 6.73 -0.18 -4.90
N TYR A 172 6.81 0.65 -3.86
CA TYR A 172 8.04 0.81 -3.09
C TYR A 172 8.32 -0.38 -2.17
N MET A 173 7.30 -1.03 -1.62
CA MET A 173 7.48 -2.29 -0.86
C MET A 173 8.08 -3.39 -1.75
N ALA A 174 7.58 -3.54 -2.98
CA ALA A 174 8.14 -4.47 -3.96
C ALA A 174 9.59 -4.14 -4.35
N LEU A 175 10.00 -2.86 -4.25
CA LEU A 175 11.36 -2.40 -4.54
C LEU A 175 12.31 -2.50 -3.34
N VAL A 176 11.86 -2.94 -2.16
CA VAL A 176 12.72 -3.14 -0.97
C VAL A 176 13.97 -4.00 -1.28
N PRO A 177 13.89 -5.14 -2.01
CA PRO A 177 15.08 -5.92 -2.37
C PRO A 177 16.10 -5.17 -3.25
N VAL A 178 15.67 -4.11 -3.93
CA VAL A 178 16.54 -3.27 -4.77
C VAL A 178 17.12 -2.11 -3.96
N ILE A 179 16.31 -1.48 -3.11
CA ILE A 179 16.67 -0.27 -2.35
C ILE A 179 17.47 -0.62 -1.08
N GLN A 180 17.07 -1.67 -0.35
CA GLN A 180 17.64 -2.00 0.95
C GLN A 180 19.10 -2.46 0.89
N PRO A 181 19.53 -3.36 -0.03
CA PRO A 181 20.91 -3.85 -0.02
C PRO A 181 21.99 -2.77 -0.29
N PRO A 182 21.81 -1.82 -1.23
CA PRO A 182 22.73 -0.69 -1.39
C PRO A 182 22.86 0.16 -0.13
N VAL A 183 21.75 0.48 0.53
CA VAL A 183 21.74 1.28 1.78
C VAL A 183 22.49 0.54 2.88
N MET A 184 22.25 -0.76 3.05
CA MET A 184 23.00 -1.59 4.00
C MET A 184 24.50 -1.60 3.67
N LYS A 185 24.86 -1.68 2.37
CA LYS A 185 26.26 -1.67 1.94
C LYS A 185 26.98 -0.36 2.25
N LEU A 186 26.25 0.76 2.20
CA LEU A 186 26.74 2.11 2.45
C LEU A 186 26.92 2.40 3.95
N LEU A 187 25.95 2.00 4.79
CA LEU A 187 25.90 2.41 6.20
C LEU A 187 26.58 1.45 7.18
N THR A 188 26.73 0.18 6.83
CA THR A 188 27.30 -0.82 7.75
C THR A 188 28.69 -1.24 7.34
N THR A 189 29.50 -1.73 8.27
CA THR A 189 30.85 -2.25 8.01
C THR A 189 30.86 -3.77 7.83
N ARG A 190 31.93 -4.31 7.25
CA ARG A 190 32.11 -5.78 7.15
C ARG A 190 32.19 -6.44 8.54
N LYS A 191 32.76 -5.76 9.54
CA LYS A 191 32.86 -6.28 10.91
C LYS A 191 31.48 -6.46 11.54
N GLU A 192 30.58 -5.48 11.39
CA GLU A 192 29.20 -5.55 11.91
C GLU A 192 28.38 -6.64 11.23
N ARG A 193 28.51 -6.80 9.91
CA ARG A 193 27.79 -7.84 9.14
C ARG A 193 28.20 -9.27 9.50
N LEU A 194 29.36 -9.46 10.13
CA LEU A 194 29.89 -10.76 10.53
C LEU A 194 29.59 -11.10 12.01
N ILE A 195 28.84 -10.26 12.72
CA ILE A 195 28.40 -10.53 14.09
C ILE A 195 27.51 -11.78 14.10
N ARG A 196 27.85 -12.76 14.96
CA ARG A 196 27.06 -13.97 15.15
C ARG A 196 25.90 -13.70 16.10
N MET A 197 24.68 -13.90 15.63
CA MET A 197 23.48 -13.78 16.46
C MET A 197 23.29 -15.06 17.29
N PRO A 198 23.04 -14.96 18.60
CA PRO A 198 22.73 -16.12 19.43
C PRO A 198 21.39 -16.73 19.01
N PRO A 199 21.16 -18.04 19.27
CA PRO A 199 19.87 -18.66 19.00
C PRO A 199 18.76 -17.97 19.82
N PRO A 200 17.56 -17.81 19.25
CA PRO A 200 16.42 -17.23 19.96
C PRO A 200 16.04 -18.10 21.17
N ARG A 201 15.62 -17.47 22.27
CA ARG A 201 15.06 -18.19 23.42
C ARG A 201 13.74 -18.87 23.02
N GLU A 202 13.42 -19.97 23.68
CA GLU A 202 12.10 -20.59 23.53
C GLU A 202 11.02 -19.72 24.18
N VAL A 203 9.97 -19.43 23.41
CA VAL A 203 8.84 -18.62 23.86
C VAL A 203 7.70 -19.53 24.31
N SER A 204 7.29 -19.37 25.57
CA SER A 204 6.23 -20.18 26.15
C SER A 204 4.89 -19.96 25.43
N LYS A 205 4.02 -20.97 25.44
CA LYS A 205 2.67 -20.84 24.87
C LYS A 205 1.86 -19.74 25.56
N ARG A 206 2.04 -19.57 26.88
CA ARG A 206 1.38 -18.52 27.66
C ARG A 206 1.79 -17.13 27.18
N GLU A 207 3.09 -16.91 26.99
CA GLU A 207 3.62 -15.62 26.53
C GLU A 207 3.05 -15.24 25.15
N ARG A 208 2.97 -16.20 24.21
CA ARG A 208 2.36 -15.99 22.90
C ARG A 208 0.88 -15.63 22.96
N ILE A 209 0.13 -16.18 23.90
CA ILE A 209 -1.31 -15.89 24.07
C ILE A 209 -1.54 -14.54 24.75
N PHE A 210 -0.77 -14.23 25.80
CA PHE A 210 -0.93 -12.97 26.54
C PHE A 210 -0.42 -11.76 25.76
N PHE A 211 0.60 -11.93 24.91
CA PHE A 211 1.20 -10.84 24.16
C PHE A 211 0.18 -9.99 23.37
N PRO A 212 -0.63 -10.53 22.45
CA PRO A 212 -1.57 -9.71 21.67
C PRO A 212 -2.62 -9.03 22.54
N ILE A 213 -3.06 -9.66 23.63
CA ILE A 213 -4.04 -9.08 24.56
C ILE A 213 -3.43 -7.88 25.29
N ILE A 214 -2.23 -8.03 25.83
CA ILE A 214 -1.52 -6.95 26.52
C ILE A 214 -1.19 -5.84 25.53
N ALA A 215 -0.68 -6.18 24.34
CA ALA A 215 -0.37 -5.21 23.29
C ALA A 215 -1.60 -4.40 22.88
N PHE A 216 -2.75 -5.06 22.71
CA PHE A 216 -4.03 -4.39 22.41
C PHE A 216 -4.43 -3.44 23.54
N LEU A 217 -4.41 -3.89 24.80
CA LEU A 217 -4.78 -3.06 25.94
C LEU A 217 -3.85 -1.85 26.09
N VAL A 218 -2.53 -2.05 25.93
CA VAL A 218 -1.55 -0.97 25.97
C VAL A 218 -1.80 0.02 24.83
N ALA A 219 -2.02 -0.46 23.60
CA ALA A 219 -2.30 0.40 22.46
C ALA A 219 -3.59 1.19 22.66
N ALA A 220 -4.69 0.53 23.04
CA ALA A 220 -6.01 1.15 23.18
C ALA A 220 -6.14 2.10 24.38
N LEU A 221 -5.28 1.98 25.39
CA LEU A 221 -5.30 2.86 26.57
C LEU A 221 -4.33 4.04 26.45
N ILE A 222 -3.29 3.93 25.60
CA ILE A 222 -2.27 4.98 25.43
C ILE A 222 -2.53 5.84 24.19
N ALA A 223 -2.92 5.21 23.07
CA ALA A 223 -3.15 5.88 21.79
C ALA A 223 -4.64 6.14 21.57
#